data_AF-A0A9W7DBE0-F1
#
_entry.id   AF-A0A9W7DBE0-F1
#
_cell.length_a   1.000
_cell.length_b   1.000
_cell.length_c   1.000
_cell.angle_alpha   90.00
_cell.angle_beta   90.00
_cell.angle_gamma   90.00
#
_symmetry.space_group_name_H-M   'P 1'
#
loop_
_entity.id
_entity.type
_entity.pdbx_description
1 polymer ?
#
loop_
_entity_poly.entity_id
_entity_poly.type
_entity_poly.pdbx_seq_one_letter_code
_entity_poly.pdbx_strand_id
1 'polypeptide(L)'
;MKLAIEPLNPAELPKMLEGLRKISKSYPLVRTKVEESGEHVILCTGELAADCILHDLRRMYSEIEIKVADPVVAFSETVAETSSVQYVFCALILL
;
A
#
# COMPACT_ATOMS: atom_id res chain seq x y z
N MET A 1 7.20 0.97 -3.57
CA MET A 1 7.13 1.73 -2.30
C MET A 1 5.76 1.51 -1.69
N LYS A 2 5.71 1.26 -0.38
CA LYS A 2 4.52 1.02 0.42
C LYS A 2 4.30 2.27 1.29
N LEU A 3 3.12 2.85 1.20
CA LEU A 3 2.73 4.02 1.98
C LEU A 3 1.48 3.66 2.79
N ALA A 4 1.58 3.69 4.11
CA ALA A 4 0.42 3.51 4.96
C ALA A 4 -0.27 4.86 5.19
N ILE A 5 -1.59 4.87 5.02
CA ILE A 5 -2.44 6.05 5.16
C ILE A 5 -3.59 5.76 6.13
N GLU A 6 -3.83 6.73 7.01
CA GLU A 6 -4.93 6.71 7.96
C GLU A 6 -5.65 8.06 7.94
N PRO A 7 -6.99 8.08 7.98
CA PRO A 7 -7.71 9.33 8.13
C PRO A 7 -7.48 9.87 9.55
N LEU A 8 -7.34 11.19 9.68
CA LEU A 8 -7.22 11.81 11.01
C LEU A 8 -8.50 11.58 11.84
N ASN A 9 -9.66 11.60 11.16
CA ASN A 9 -10.96 11.36 11.76
C ASN A 9 -11.57 10.04 11.24
N PRO A 10 -11.87 9.06 12.12
CA PRO A 10 -12.43 7.78 11.69
C PRO A 10 -13.82 7.89 11.03
N ALA A 11 -14.55 8.98 11.26
CA ALA A 11 -15.84 9.22 10.62
C ALA A 11 -15.73 9.42 9.09
N GLU A 12 -14.55 9.80 8.59
CA GLU A 12 -14.33 10.14 7.18
C GLU A 12 -13.76 8.97 6.36
N LEU A 13 -13.61 7.81 6.98
CA LEU A 13 -13.20 6.56 6.33
C LEU A 13 -13.95 6.23 5.03
N PRO A 14 -15.30 6.34 4.94
CA PRO A 14 -16.01 6.05 3.68
C PRO A 14 -15.63 7.01 2.54
N LYS A 15 -15.38 8.29 2.84
CA LYS A 15 -14.95 9.27 1.84
C LYS A 15 -13.52 8.96 1.34
N MET A 16 -12.63 8.51 2.24
CA MET A 16 -11.28 8.08 1.86
C MET A 16 -11.32 6.86 0.92
N LEU A 17 -12.18 5.89 1.20
CA LEU A 17 -12.37 4.72 0.33
C LEU A 17 -12.85 5.11 -1.07
N GLU A 18 -13.75 6.07 -1.18
CA GLU A 18 -14.17 6.62 -2.47
C GLU A 18 -13.02 7.32 -3.19
N GLY A 19 -12.20 8.09 -2.46
CA GLY A 19 -11.00 8.74 -3.01
C GLY A 19 -9.98 7.73 -3.54
N LEU A 20 -9.72 6.65 -2.81
CA LEU A 20 -8.83 5.57 -3.24
C LEU A 20 -9.33 4.86 -4.50
N ARG A 21 -10.65 4.67 -4.63
CA ARG A 21 -11.26 4.13 -5.87
C ARG A 21 -11.07 5.07 -7.06
N LYS A 22 -11.11 6.39 -6.86
CA LYS A 22 -10.84 7.37 -7.93
C LYS A 22 -9.36 7.37 -8.31
N ILE A 23 -8.45 7.30 -7.34
CA ILE A 23 -7.00 7.20 -7.59
C ILE A 23 -6.66 5.96 -8.39
N SER A 24 -7.25 4.81 -8.06
CA SER A 24 -7.03 3.57 -8.81
C SER A 24 -7.49 3.66 -10.28
N LYS A 25 -8.41 4.58 -10.60
CA LYS A 25 -8.84 4.85 -11.99
C LYS A 25 -7.90 5.83 -12.69
N SER A 26 -7.41 6.84 -11.98
CA SER A 26 -6.49 7.85 -12.54
C SER A 26 -5.08 7.31 -12.75
N TYR A 27 -4.61 6.46 -11.83
CA TYR A 27 -3.24 5.93 -11.80
C TYR A 27 -3.25 4.39 -11.85
N PRO A 28 -3.18 3.77 -13.04
CA PRO A 28 -3.27 2.31 -13.17
C PRO A 28 -2.06 1.55 -12.59
N LEU A 29 -0.93 2.25 -12.41
CA LEU A 29 0.29 1.70 -11.81
C LEU A 29 0.22 1.64 -10.28
N VAL A 30 -0.76 2.30 -9.68
CA VAL A 30 -0.93 2.37 -8.23
C VAL A 30 -1.86 1.26 -7.80
N ARG A 31 -1.47 0.49 -6.79
CA ARG A 31 -2.32 -0.55 -6.18
C ARG A 31 -2.65 -0.17 -4.75
N THR A 32 -3.91 -0.26 -4.39
CA THR A 32 -4.36 -0.09 -3.01
C THR A 32 -4.61 -1.46 -2.41
N LYS A 33 -4.07 -1.71 -1.21
CA LYS A 33 -4.26 -2.94 -0.44
C LYS A 33 -4.76 -2.57 0.95
N VAL A 34 -5.66 -3.37 1.49
CA VAL A 34 -6.05 -3.31 2.90
C VAL A 34 -5.28 -4.40 3.62
N GLU A 35 -4.53 -4.04 4.67
CA GLU A 35 -3.87 -5.03 5.53
C GLU A 35 -4.87 -5.56 6.58
N GLU A 36 -4.57 -6.72 7.16
CA GLU A 36 -5.40 -7.35 8.20
C GLU A 36 -5.53 -6.48 9.47
N SER A 37 -4.57 -5.56 9.69
CA SER A 37 -4.61 -4.52 10.73
C SER A 37 -5.77 -3.52 10.54
N GLY A 38 -6.36 -3.46 9.34
CA GLY A 38 -7.35 -2.44 8.97
C GLY A 38 -6.73 -1.18 8.35
N GLU A 39 -5.41 -1.15 8.20
CA GLU A 39 -4.69 -0.06 7.56
C GLU A 39 -4.81 -0.09 6.04
N HIS A 40 -4.94 1.09 5.45
CA HIS A 40 -4.95 1.27 4.00
C HIS A 40 -3.54 1.56 3.50
N VAL A 41 -3.11 0.74 2.56
CA VAL A 41 -1.76 0.80 2.00
C VAL A 41 -1.83 1.14 0.52
N ILE A 42 -1.02 2.11 0.10
CA ILE A 42 -0.80 2.46 -1.30
C ILE A 42 0.56 1.91 -1.74
N LEU A 43 0.55 1.15 -2.83
CA LEU A 43 1.74 0.66 -3.51
C LEU A 43 1.97 1.52 -4.75
N CYS A 44 3.11 2.19 -4.81
CA CYS A 44 3.51 3.07 -5.92
C CYS A 44 4.96 2.82 -6.36
N THR A 45 5.28 3.25 -7.58
CA THR A 45 6.55 2.96 -8.26
C THR A 45 7.63 4.04 -8.06
N GLY A 46 7.48 4.93 -7.07
CA GLY A 46 8.48 5.94 -6.74
C GLY A 46 7.94 7.04 -5.81
N GLU A 47 8.83 7.90 -5.34
CA GLU A 47 8.52 8.99 -4.41
C GLU A 47 7.65 10.07 -5.06
N LEU A 48 7.97 10.46 -6.30
CA LEU A 48 7.18 11.45 -7.05
C LEU A 48 5.73 10.98 -7.22
N ALA A 49 5.52 9.70 -7.51
CA ALA A 49 4.19 9.14 -7.63
C ALA A 49 3.43 9.21 -6.30
N ALA A 50 4.09 8.91 -5.17
CA ALA A 50 3.45 9.06 -3.86
C ALA A 50 3.07 10.50 -3.56
N ASP A 51 3.95 11.47 -3.85
CA ASP A 51 3.67 12.88 -3.59
C ASP A 51 2.48 13.39 -4.41
N CYS A 52 2.42 13.07 -5.70
CA CYS A 52 1.27 13.39 -6.55
C CYS A 52 -0.03 12.78 -6.02
N ILE A 53 -0.01 11.50 -5.64
CA ILE A 53 -1.20 10.81 -5.14
C ILE A 53 -1.67 11.44 -3.82
N LEU A 54 -0.75 11.73 -2.89
CA LEU A 54 -1.08 12.38 -1.62
C LEU A 54 -1.67 13.77 -1.84
N HIS A 55 -1.11 14.52 -2.79
CA HIS A 55 -1.62 15.82 -3.17
C HIS A 55 -3.06 15.75 -3.71
N ASP A 56 -3.31 14.80 -4.62
CA ASP A 56 -4.63 14.61 -5.23
C ASP A 56 -5.65 14.08 -4.21
N LEU A 57 -5.25 13.20 -3.29
CA LEU A 57 -6.12 12.71 -2.21
C LEU A 57 -6.58 13.86 -1.31
N ARG A 58 -5.65 14.75 -0.93
CA ARG A 58 -5.92 15.90 -0.07
C ARG A 58 -6.74 17.01 -0.74
N ARG A 59 -6.52 17.29 -2.04
CA ARG A 59 -7.15 18.43 -2.71
C ARG A 59 -8.32 18.10 -3.63
N MET A 60 -8.29 16.95 -4.30
CA MET A 60 -9.19 16.68 -5.43
C MET A 60 -10.25 15.63 -5.11
N TYR A 61 -9.91 14.61 -4.33
CA TYR A 61 -10.75 13.42 -4.23
C TYR A 61 -11.59 13.32 -2.96
N SER A 62 -10.99 13.63 -1.81
CA SER A 62 -11.66 13.45 -0.54
C SER A 62 -11.68 14.69 0.34
N GLU A 63 -10.80 15.68 0.12
CA GLU A 63 -10.70 16.89 0.96
C GLU A 63 -10.57 16.54 2.45
N ILE A 64 -9.84 15.46 2.76
CA ILE A 64 -9.67 14.92 4.11
C ILE A 64 -8.24 15.17 4.56
N GLU A 65 -8.08 15.47 5.85
CA GLU A 65 -6.79 15.43 6.51
C GLU A 65 -6.35 13.98 6.76
N ILE A 66 -5.30 13.57 6.05
CA ILE A 66 -4.76 12.21 6.08
C ILE A 66 -3.42 12.22 6.80
N LYS A 67 -3.27 11.33 7.77
CA LYS A 67 -2.01 10.99 8.40
C LYS A 67 -1.29 9.96 7.53
N VAL A 68 -0.06 10.28 7.18
CA VAL A 68 0.77 9.45 6.31
C VAL A 68 1.94 8.94 7.14
N ALA A 69 2.16 7.63 7.12
CA ALA A 69 3.34 7.02 7.73
C ALA A 69 4.53 7.10 6.78
N ASP A 70 5.74 6.92 7.32
CA ASP A 70 6.96 6.94 6.52
C ASP A 70 6.91 5.86 5.42
N PRO A 71 7.28 6.21 4.17
CA PRO A 71 7.25 5.25 3.08
C PRO A 71 8.27 4.14 3.32
N VAL A 72 7.82 2.90 3.23
CA VAL A 72 8.69 1.72 3.35
C VAL A 72 8.84 1.04 1.99
N VAL A 73 10.01 0.47 1.73
CA VAL A 73 10.23 -0.35 0.53
C VAL A 73 9.78 -1.78 0.80
N ALA A 74 9.16 -2.41 -0.20
CA ALA A 74 8.79 -3.81 -0.12
C ALA A 74 10.06 -4.64 -0.33
N PHE A 75 10.40 -5.47 0.64
CA PHE A 75 11.48 -6.43 0.53
C PHE A 75 10.98 -7.70 -0.16
N SER A 76 11.84 -8.35 -0.93
CA SER A 76 11.59 -9.67 -1.50
C SER A 76 12.81 -10.52 -1.20
N GLU A 77 12.61 -11.61 -0.46
CA GLU A 77 13.68 -12.53 -0.12
C GLU A 77 13.85 -13.54 -1.25
N THR A 78 15.09 -13.84 -1.62
CA THR A 78 15.45 -14.87 -2.60
C THR A 78 16.37 -15.90 -1.96
N VAL A 79 16.19 -17.16 -2.33
CA VAL A 79 17.08 -18.25 -1.90
C VAL A 79 18.26 -18.31 -2.86
N ALA A 80 19.48 -18.04 -2.36
CA ALA A 80 20.69 -18.02 -3.18
C ALA A 80 21.31 -19.40 -3.40
N GLU A 81 21.10 -20.34 -2.47
CA GLU A 81 21.70 -21.68 -2.50
C GLU A 81 20.64 -22.77 -2.42
N THR A 82 20.84 -23.84 -3.20
CA THR A 82 19.96 -25.00 -3.17
C THR A 82 20.15 -25.75 -1.84
N SER A 83 19.06 -26.04 -1.13
CA SER A 83 19.13 -26.88 0.07
C SER A 83 19.74 -28.23 -0.26
N SER A 84 20.63 -28.74 0.60
CA SER A 84 21.32 -30.03 0.46
C SER A 84 20.41 -31.26 0.50
N VAL A 85 19.09 -31.05 0.62
CA VAL A 85 18.07 -32.07 0.71
C VAL A 85 17.01 -31.79 -0.36
N GLN A 86 16.82 -32.74 -1.28
CA GLN A 86 15.69 -32.75 -2.21
C GLN A 86 14.42 -33.15 -1.47
N TYR A 87 13.78 -32.20 -0.79
CA TYR A 87 12.35 -32.30 -0.55
C TYR A 87 11.67 -31.21 -1.37
N VAL A 88 10.71 -31.66 -2.18
CA VAL A 88 9.83 -30.83 -3.00
C VAL A 88 9.37 -29.63 -2.19
N PHE A 89 9.56 -28.45 -2.77
CA PHE A 89 9.22 -27.12 -2.27
C PHE A 89 7.71 -27.00 -1.99
N CYS A 90 7.21 -27.62 -0.92
CA CYS A 90 5.80 -27.53 -0.53
C CYS A 90 5.62 -27.96 0.93
N ALA A 91 5.95 -27.10 1.91
CA ALA A 91 5.31 -27.14 3.25
C ALA A 91 5.76 -26.07 4.27
N LEU A 92 6.96 -25.48 4.20
CA LEU A 92 7.53 -24.76 5.36
C LEU A 92 7.70 -23.24 5.17
N ILE A 93 6.60 -22.52 4.94
CA ILE A 93 6.44 -21.10 5.34
C ILE A 93 5.06 -20.90 6.01
N LEU A 94 4.66 -21.86 6.85
CA LEU A 94 3.51 -21.73 7.76
C LEU A 94 3.90 -22.31 9.11
N LEU A 95 4.69 -21.55 9.88
CA LEU A 95 4.75 -21.56 11.35
C LEU A 95 5.34 -20.23 11.82
#